data_AF-A0A857N3I5-F1
#
_entry.id   AF-A0A857N3I5-F1
#
_cell.length_a   1.000
_cell.length_b   1.000
_cell.length_c   1.000
_cell.angle_alpha   90.00
_cell.angle_beta   90.00
_cell.angle_gamma   90.00
#
_symmetry.space_group_name_H-M   'P 1'
#
loop_
_entity.id
_entity.type
_entity.pdbx_description
1 polymer ?
#
loop_
_entity_poly.entity_id
_entity_poly.type
_entity_poly.pdbx_seq_one_letter_code
_entity_poly.pdbx_strand_id
1 'polypeptide(L)' 'MGEGSCTQEGRELKRLLPDAIQSNCSKCSEKQRSASVKVMRHLRQSRERDWNRLLDKYDPQGDKRKNLKLD' A
#
# COMPACT_ATOMS: atom_id res chain seq x y z
N MET A 1 4.26 7.63 -5.78
CA MET A 1 5.45 8.49 -5.88
C MET A 1 5.23 9.84 -6.54
N GLY A 2 4.29 10.03 -7.47
CA GLY A 2 4.19 11.32 -8.19
C GLY A 2 5.17 11.41 -9.37
N GLU A 3 5.89 10.32 -9.63
CA GLU A 3 6.76 10.12 -10.78
C GLU A 3 5.93 9.42 -11.86
N GLY A 4 5.40 10.20 -12.81
CA GLY A 4 4.67 9.68 -13.98
C GLY A 4 3.18 9.41 -13.78
N SER A 5 2.54 9.04 -14.88
CA SER A 5 1.12 8.70 -14.97
C SER A 5 0.85 7.33 -14.36
N CYS A 6 -0.25 7.21 -13.62
CA CYS A 6 -0.75 5.93 -13.11
C CYS A 6 -1.90 5.44 -14.00
N THR A 7 -2.07 4.13 -14.15
CA THR A 7 -3.33 3.55 -14.67
C THR A 7 -4.50 3.88 -13.74
N GLN A 8 -5.74 3.58 -14.14
CA GLN A 8 -6.89 3.80 -13.28
C GLN A 8 -6.78 3.00 -11.97
N GLU A 9 -6.38 1.74 -12.05
CA GLU A 9 -6.14 0.88 -10.88
C GLU A 9 -5.01 1.44 -10.01
N GLY A 10 -3.93 1.93 -10.64
CA GLY A 10 -2.81 2.54 -9.93
C GLY A 10 -3.22 3.82 -9.18
N ARG A 11 -4.14 4.62 -9.74
CA ARG A 11 -4.68 5.82 -9.07
C ARG A 11 -5.54 5.45 -7.87
N GLU A 12 -6.41 4.45 -8.02
CA GLU A 12 -7.24 3.95 -6.92
C GLU A 12 -6.38 3.37 -5.80
N LEU A 13 -5.39 2.53 -6.12
CA LEU A 13 -4.46 2.01 -5.12
C LEU A 13 -3.72 3.15 -4.40
N LYS A 14 -3.22 4.15 -5.13
CA LYS A 14 -2.55 5.32 -4.54
C LYS A 14 -3.44 6.08 -3.54
N ARG A 15 -4.76 6.13 -3.78
CA ARG A 15 -5.74 6.76 -2.87
C ARG A 15 -6.00 5.91 -1.62
N LEU A 16 -6.01 4.59 -1.76
CA LEU A 16 -6.31 3.66 -0.67
C LEU A 16 -5.11 3.38 0.24
N LEU A 17 -3.88 3.43 -0.29
CA LEU A 17 -2.65 3.09 0.44
C LEU A 17 -2.49 3.81 1.80
N PRO A 18 -2.73 5.13 1.94
CA PRO A 18 -2.64 5.79 3.24
C PRO A 18 -3.58 5.17 4.28
N ASP A 19 -4.83 4.92 3.91
CA ASP A 19 -5.83 4.32 4.80
C ASP A 19 -5.53 2.84 5.07
N ALA A 20 -5.08 2.10 4.06
CA ALA A 20 -4.62 0.72 4.19
C ALA A 20 -3.50 0.58 5.23
N ILE A 21 -2.56 1.53 5.24
CA ILE A 21 -1.42 1.54 6.15
C ILE A 21 -1.81 2.04 7.54
N GLN A 22 -2.59 3.12 7.64
CA GLN A 22 -2.90 3.76 8.92
C GLN A 22 -4.03 3.06 9.69
N SER A 23 -5.08 2.63 8.98
CA SER A 23 -6.34 2.15 9.57
C SER A 23 -6.68 0.70 9.21
N ASN A 24 -5.76 -0.03 8.57
CA ASN A 24 -6.03 -1.36 8.00
C ASN A 24 -7.16 -1.35 6.96
N CYS A 25 -7.27 -0.27 6.17
CA CYS A 25 -8.21 -0.17 5.04
C CYS A 25 -9.68 -0.20 5.50
N SER A 26 -10.00 0.48 6.61
CA SER A 26 -11.35 0.46 7.21
C SER A 26 -12.44 0.95 6.25
N LYS A 27 -12.09 1.74 5.24
CA LYS A 27 -13.00 2.30 4.24
C LYS A 27 -13.01 1.53 2.92
N CYS A 28 -12.24 0.45 2.81
CA CYS A 28 -12.08 -0.31 1.57
C CYS A 28 -13.18 -1.37 1.44
N SER A 29 -13.70 -1.55 0.22
CA SER A 29 -14.48 -2.75 -0.08
C SER A 29 -13.60 -4.00 0.00
N GLU A 30 -14.22 -5.17 0.17
CA GLU A 30 -13.51 -6.46 0.23
C GLU A 30 -12.63 -6.70 -1.01
N LYS A 31 -13.14 -6.38 -2.20
CA LYS A 31 -12.37 -6.46 -3.46
C LYS A 31 -11.14 -5.55 -3.44
N GLN A 32 -11.31 -4.29 -3.01
CA GLN A 32 -10.19 -3.34 -2.91
C GLN A 32 -9.16 -3.79 -1.87
N ARG A 33 -9.61 -4.35 -0.75
CA ARG A 33 -8.74 -4.88 0.30
C ARG A 33 -7.90 -6.05 -0.22
N SER A 34 -8.54 -7.05 -0.85
CA SER A 34 -7.86 -8.20 -1.44
C SER A 34 -6.85 -7.80 -2.52
N ALA A 35 -7.24 -6.90 -3.43
CA ALA A 35 -6.35 -6.38 -4.45
C ALA A 35 -5.15 -5.63 -3.85
N SER A 36 -5.39 -4.79 -2.85
CA SER A 36 -4.33 -4.03 -2.17
C SER A 36 -3.35 -4.95 -1.44
N VAL A 37 -3.84 -5.97 -0.72
CA VAL A 37 -3.01 -6.99 -0.05
C VAL A 37 -2.14 -7.73 -1.06
N LYS A 38 -2.70 -8.14 -2.22
CA LYS A 38 -1.95 -8.81 -3.28
C LYS A 38 -0.79 -7.94 -3.80
N VAL A 39 -1.04 -6.66 -4.06
CA VAL A 39 0.01 -5.73 -4.54
C VAL A 39 1.05 -5.48 -3.45
N MET A 40 0.63 -5.24 -2.20
CA MET A 40 1.55 -5.02 -1.09
C MET A 40 2.45 -6.24 -0.82
N ARG A 41 1.91 -7.48 -0.89
CA ARG A 41 2.73 -8.71 -0.83
C ARG A 41 3.76 -8.75 -1.94
N HIS A 42 3.35 -8.49 -3.18
CA HIS A 42 4.27 -8.50 -4.33
C HIS A 42 5.37 -7.45 -4.18
N LEU A 43 5.03 -6.24 -3.72
CA LEU A 43 6.01 -5.19 -3.47
C LEU A 43 7.02 -5.62 -2.39
N ARG A 44 6.54 -6.18 -1.28
CA ARG A 44 7.41 -6.64 -0.18
C ARG A 44 8.35 -7.78 -0.59
N GLN A 45 7.87 -8.71 -1.41
CA GLN A 45 8.63 -9.92 -1.78
C GLN A 45 9.53 -9.72 -3.00
N SER A 46 9.11 -8.92 -3.98
CA SER A 46 9.76 -8.84 -5.29
C SER A 46 10.32 -7.46 -5.61
N ARG A 47 9.94 -6.41 -4.86
CA ARG A 47 10.27 -5.01 -5.15
C ARG A 47 10.63 -4.24 -3.89
N GLU A 48 11.55 -4.78 -3.09
CA GLU A 48 11.91 -4.24 -1.77
C GLU A 48 12.25 -2.75 -1.78
N ARG A 49 12.96 -2.25 -2.81
CA ARG A 49 13.24 -0.81 -2.95
C ARG A 49 11.95 0.00 -3.05
N ASP A 50 10.99 -0.42 -3.87
CA ASP A 50 9.74 0.31 -4.06
C ASP A 50 8.83 0.17 -2.84
N TRP A 51 8.89 -0.98 -2.15
CA TRP A 51 8.25 -1.20 -0.86
C TRP A 51 8.74 -0.23 0.22
N ASN A 52 10.06 -0.11 0.38
CA ASN A 52 10.66 0.81 1.35
C ASN A 52 10.29 2.26 1.05
N ARG A 53 10.41 2.71 -0.21
CA ARG A 53 10.00 4.07 -0.58
C ARG A 53 8.51 4.32 -0.28
N LEU A 54 7.65 3.33 -0.52
CA LEU A 54 6.21 3.44 -0.23
C LEU A 54 5.96 3.61 1.27
N LEU A 55 6.66 2.84 2.11
CA LEU A 55 6.59 2.98 3.56
C LEU A 55 7.15 4.32 4.02
N ASP A 56 8.29 4.78 3.51
CA ASP A 56 8.86 6.08 3.90
C ASP A 56 7.91 7.25 3.59
N LYS A 57 7.07 7.11 2.55
CA LYS A 57 6.08 8.12 2.18
C LYS A 57 4.84 8.11 3.07
N TYR A 58 4.37 6.95 3.51
CA TYR A 58 3.04 6.80 4.15
C TYR A 58 3.09 6.31 5.61
N ASP A 59 4.22 5.76 6.04
CA ASP A 59 4.57 5.34 7.40
C ASP A 59 6.03 5.79 7.74
N PRO A 60 6.30 7.11 7.74
CA PRO A 60 7.65 7.63 7.98
C PRO A 60 8.17 7.32 9.40
N GLN A 61 7.26 7.13 10.37
CA GLN A 61 7.60 6.77 11.75
C GLN A 61 7.88 5.26 11.90
N GLY A 62 7.41 4.44 10.96
CA GLY A 62 7.66 3.00 10.93
C GLY A 62 6.75 2.18 11.85
N ASP A 63 5.69 2.79 12.39
CA ASP A 63 4.80 2.20 13.39
C ASP A 63 3.99 1.02 12.84
N LYS A 64 3.80 0.98 11.52
CA LYS A 64 2.94 0.00 10.84
C LYS A 64 3.71 -1.05 10.06
N ARG A 65 5.04 -0.89 9.89
CA ARG A 65 5.91 -1.84 9.16
C ARG A 65 5.76 -3.30 9.58
N LYS A 66 5.54 -3.54 10.88
CA LYS A 66 5.37 -4.89 11.45
C LYS A 66 3.90 -5.33 11.55
N ASN A 67 2.97 -4.38 11.47
CA ASN A 67 1.54 -4.59 11.78
C ASN A 67 0.63 -4.54 10.54
N LEU A 68 1.20 -4.35 9.34
CA LEU A 68 0.48 -4.52 8.09
C LEU A 68 0.03 -5.97 7.97
N LYS A 69 -1.26 -6.20 8.21
CA LYS A 69 -1.91 -7.50 7.99
C LYS A 69 -2.01 -7.74 6.49
N LEU A 70 -0.94 -8.33 5.95
CA LEU A 70 -0.85 -8.74 4.56
C LEU A 70 -1.30 -10.19 4.39
N ASP A 71 -2.06 -10.74 5.33
CA ASP A 71 -2.43 -12.16 5.46
C ASP A 71 -3.86 -12.39 4.97
#